data_AF-A0AAW8KIZ0-F1
#
_entry.id   AF-A0AAW8KIZ0-F1
#
_cell.length_a   1.000
_cell.length_b   1.000
_cell.length_c   1.000
_cell.angle_alpha   90.00
_cell.angle_beta   90.00
_cell.angle_gamma   90.00
#
_symmetry.space_group_name_H-M   'P 1'
#
loop_
_entity.id
_entity.type
_entity.pdbx_description
1 polymer ?
#
loop_
_entity_poly.entity_id
_entity_poly.type
_entity_poly.pdbx_seq_one_letter_code
_entity_poly.pdbx_strand_id
1 'polypeptide(L)'
;LDPSKPMVALTYDDGPAAGTSDRILDVFEKYNCVATFFEQGINVENVKDSKEILQRMEKLDCEIGSHSYNHPNLFQLTDAQIKE
;
A
#
# COMPACT_ATOMS: atom_id res chain seq x y z
N LEU A 1 5.51 1.43 -19.86
CA LEU A 1 4.70 0.20 -20.01
C LEU A 1 4.71 -0.21 -21.48
N ASP A 2 4.95 -1.49 -21.77
CA ASP A 2 5.00 -2.04 -23.14
C ASP A 2 3.85 -3.04 -23.32
N PRO A 3 2.73 -2.65 -23.96
CA PRO A 3 1.55 -3.50 -24.09
C PRO A 3 1.77 -4.73 -24.97
N SER A 4 2.93 -4.84 -25.64
CA SER A 4 3.27 -5.99 -26.49
C SER A 4 3.99 -7.13 -25.74
N LYS A 5 4.35 -6.92 -24.47
CA LYS A 5 5.04 -7.93 -23.63
C LYS A 5 4.14 -8.40 -22.49
N PRO A 6 4.33 -9.63 -21.99
CA PRO A 6 3.72 -10.05 -20.74
C PRO A 6 4.10 -9.08 -19.61
N MET A 7 3.10 -8.63 -18.85
CA MET A 7 3.28 -7.73 -17.72
C MET A 7 2.46 -8.25 -16.54
N VAL A 8 2.95 -8.00 -15.33
CA VAL A 8 2.26 -8.27 -14.07
C VAL A 8 2.34 -7.01 -13.23
N ALA A 9 1.23 -6.63 -12.60
CA ALA A 9 1.20 -5.61 -11.56
C ALA A 9 1.10 -6.32 -10.21
N LEU A 10 2.02 -6.02 -9.30
CA LEU A 10 1.93 -6.47 -7.93
C LEU A 10 1.17 -5.42 -7.13
N THR A 11 0.25 -5.86 -6.28
CA THR A 11 -0.46 -5.01 -5.33
C THR A 11 -0.45 -5.67 -3.96
N TYR A 12 -0.38 -4.85 -2.91
CA TYR A 12 -0.41 -5.30 -1.53
C TYR A 12 -1.44 -4.48 -0.77
N ASP A 13 -2.31 -5.16 -0.04
CA ASP A 13 -3.38 -4.54 0.74
C ASP A 13 -3.04 -4.59 2.24
N ASP A 14 -3.81 -3.85 3.03
CA ASP A 14 -3.85 -3.91 4.50
C ASP A 14 -2.64 -3.37 5.28
N GLY A 15 -1.64 -2.78 4.64
CA GLY A 15 -0.54 -2.15 5.36
C GLY A 15 -0.84 -0.73 5.86
N PRO A 16 0.19 0.02 6.29
CA PRO A 16 1.56 -0.45 6.49
C PRO A 16 1.62 -1.44 7.66
N ALA A 17 2.51 -2.44 7.57
CA ALA A 17 2.70 -3.43 8.61
C ALA A 17 4.18 -3.52 8.99
N ALA A 18 4.53 -3.05 10.20
CA ALA A 18 5.90 -3.04 10.70
C ALA A 18 6.56 -4.42 10.58
N GLY A 19 7.77 -4.46 10.03
CA GLY A 19 8.54 -5.67 9.77
C GLY A 19 8.09 -6.46 8.53
N THR A 20 6.81 -6.46 8.17
CA THR A 20 6.34 -7.14 6.94
C THR A 20 6.55 -6.26 5.71
N SER A 21 6.07 -5.02 5.75
CA SER A 21 6.28 -4.03 4.68
C SER A 21 7.77 -3.82 4.43
N ASP A 22 8.59 -3.72 5.47
CA ASP A 22 10.04 -3.56 5.35
C ASP A 22 10.71 -4.66 4.53
N ARG A 23 10.37 -5.93 4.81
CA ARG A 23 10.93 -7.08 4.08
C ARG A 23 10.49 -7.10 2.61
N ILE A 24 9.27 -6.65 2.32
CA ILE A 24 8.79 -6.53 0.93
C ILE A 24 9.62 -5.44 0.22
N LEU A 25 9.80 -4.29 0.85
CA LEU A 25 10.60 -3.19 0.32
C LEU A 25 12.09 -3.57 0.16
N ASP A 26 12.65 -4.40 1.04
CA ASP A 26 14.00 -4.95 0.88
C ASP A 26 14.13 -5.78 -0.40
N VAL A 27 13.12 -6.60 -0.72
CA VAL A 27 13.09 -7.38 -1.97
C VAL A 27 12.96 -6.45 -3.17
N PHE A 28 12.14 -5.42 -3.08
CA PHE A 28 11.90 -4.50 -4.19
C PHE A 28 13.12 -3.66 -4.51
N GLU A 29 13.80 -3.15 -3.48
CA GLU A 29 15.07 -2.46 -3.61
C GLU A 29 16.14 -3.39 -4.23
N LYS A 30 16.21 -4.66 -3.79
CA LYS A 30 17.16 -5.64 -4.33
C LYS A 30 16.96 -5.96 -5.80
N TYR A 31 15.72 -6.07 -6.25
CA TYR A 31 15.38 -6.49 -7.62
C TYR A 31 14.94 -5.33 -8.53
N ASN A 32 15.03 -4.09 -8.05
CA ASN A 32 14.54 -2.89 -8.74
C ASN A 32 13.10 -3.07 -9.27
N CYS A 33 12.25 -3.60 -8.39
CA CYS A 33 10.83 -3.82 -8.65
C CYS A 33 9.99 -2.74 -7.98
N VAL A 34 8.78 -2.53 -8.48
CA VAL A 34 7.80 -1.59 -7.92
C VAL A 34 6.45 -2.27 -7.78
N ALA A 35 5.59 -1.75 -6.89
CA ALA A 35 4.19 -2.15 -6.74
C ALA A 35 3.32 -0.96 -6.33
N THR A 36 2.01 -1.21 -6.27
CA THR A 36 1.06 -0.34 -5.59
C THR A 36 0.71 -0.94 -4.22
N PHE A 37 0.85 -0.16 -3.15
CA PHE A 37 0.48 -0.53 -1.79
C PHE A 37 -0.82 0.18 -1.41
N PHE A 38 -1.90 -0.56 -1.16
CA PHE A 38 -3.17 -0.04 -0.68
C PHE A 38 -3.19 -0.08 0.86
N GLU A 39 -2.97 1.07 1.47
CA GLU A 39 -2.76 1.19 2.91
C GLU A 39 -4.05 1.56 3.64
N GLN A 40 -4.27 0.99 4.83
CA GLN A 40 -5.37 1.36 5.71
C GLN A 40 -5.00 2.59 6.54
N GLY A 41 -5.88 3.58 6.58
CA GLY A 41 -5.65 4.81 7.36
C GLY A 41 -5.36 4.55 8.85
N ILE A 42 -6.05 3.59 9.46
CA ILE A 42 -5.85 3.20 10.86
C ILE A 42 -4.43 2.66 11.10
N ASN A 43 -3.84 1.96 10.13
CA ASN A 43 -2.48 1.45 10.25
C ASN A 43 -1.45 2.57 10.05
N VAL A 44 -1.71 3.50 9.14
CA VAL A 44 -0.89 4.71 8.99
C VAL A 44 -0.78 5.48 10.30
N GLU A 45 -1.85 5.56 11.09
CA GLU A 45 -1.86 6.27 12.37
C GLU A 45 -1.25 5.48 13.53
N ASN A 46 -1.47 4.15 13.58
CA ASN A 46 -1.20 3.36 14.78
C ASN A 46 0.01 2.43 14.69
N VAL A 47 0.47 2.09 13.49
CA VAL A 47 1.63 1.21 13.31
C VAL A 47 2.92 1.99 13.54
N LYS A 48 3.81 1.39 14.34
CA LYS A 48 5.14 1.93 14.59
C LYS A 48 5.90 2.08 13.27
N ASP A 49 6.58 3.21 13.10
CA ASP A 49 7.40 3.52 11.92
C ASP A 49 6.61 3.60 10.59
N SER A 50 5.27 3.76 10.66
CA SER A 50 4.40 3.84 9.47
C SER A 50 4.86 4.93 8.50
N LYS A 51 5.21 6.12 9.01
CA LYS A 51 5.67 7.24 8.21
C LYS A 51 6.96 6.91 7.46
N GLU A 52 7.91 6.28 8.13
CA GLU A 52 9.19 5.85 7.56
C GLU A 52 8.97 4.79 6.48
N ILE A 53 8.05 3.85 6.70
CA ILE A 53 7.67 2.82 5.73
C ILE A 53 7.07 3.46 4.47
N LEU A 54 6.10 4.37 4.62
CA LEU A 54 5.48 5.08 3.49
C LEU A 54 6.50 5.92 2.72
N GLN A 55 7.38 6.65 3.42
CA GLN A 55 8.46 7.39 2.79
C GLN A 55 9.43 6.48 2.02
N ARG A 56 9.66 5.26 2.51
CA ARG A 56 10.48 4.26 1.82
C ARG A 56 9.78 3.72 0.57
N MET A 57 8.46 3.52 0.60
CA MET A 57 7.66 3.16 -0.59
C MET A 57 7.82 4.21 -1.68
N GLU A 58 7.61 5.49 -1.36
CA GLU A 58 7.75 6.59 -2.32
C GLU A 58 9.18 6.68 -2.88
N LYS A 59 10.20 6.53 -2.01
CA LYS A 59 11.61 6.56 -2.43
C LYS A 59 11.98 5.42 -3.39
N LEU A 60 11.29 4.29 -3.30
CA LEU A 60 11.47 3.13 -4.17
C LEU A 60 10.54 3.17 -5.40
N ASP A 61 9.99 4.34 -5.73
CA ASP A 61 9.07 4.54 -6.88
C ASP A 61 7.81 3.64 -6.84
N CYS A 62 7.42 3.18 -5.64
CA CYS A 62 6.14 2.49 -5.44
C CYS A 62 5.00 3.49 -5.32
N GLU A 63 3.81 3.08 -5.73
CA GLU A 63 2.59 3.87 -5.57
C GLU A 63 1.92 3.54 -4.23
N ILE A 64 1.38 4.56 -3.55
CA ILE A 64 0.57 4.40 -2.34
C ILE A 64 -0.88 4.75 -2.68
N GLY A 65 -1.77 3.77 -2.51
CA GLY A 65 -3.22 3.90 -2.64
C GLY A 65 -3.92 3.76 -1.29
N SER A 66 -5.22 4.09 -1.26
CA SER A 66 -6.06 3.90 -0.07
C SER A 66 -6.74 2.55 -0.07
N HIS A 67 -6.76 1.89 1.09
CA HIS A 67 -7.57 0.70 1.35
C HIS A 67 -8.65 0.97 2.41
N SER A 68 -9.27 2.16 2.34
CA SER A 68 -10.17 2.72 3.37
C SER A 68 -9.47 3.02 4.71
N TYR A 69 -10.21 3.56 5.67
CA TYR A 69 -9.63 3.88 6.98
C TYR A 69 -9.42 2.62 7.85
N ASN A 70 -10.46 1.81 8.07
CA ASN A 70 -10.42 0.66 8.98
C ASN A 70 -11.04 -0.62 8.39
N HIS A 71 -11.01 -0.75 7.06
CA HIS A 71 -11.51 -1.90 6.31
C HIS A 71 -12.99 -2.25 6.61
N PRO A 72 -13.93 -1.29 6.55
CA PRO A 72 -15.35 -1.60 6.73
C PRO A 72 -15.90 -2.29 5.48
N ASN A 73 -17.02 -2.99 5.61
CA ASN A 73 -17.76 -3.49 4.46
C ASN A 73 -18.47 -2.32 3.75
N LEU A 74 -17.89 -1.81 2.66
CA LEU A 74 -18.42 -0.66 1.92
C LEU A 74 -19.84 -0.88 1.38
N PHE A 75 -20.27 -2.12 1.14
CA PHE A 75 -21.65 -2.42 0.69
C PHE A 75 -22.72 -2.15 1.75
N GLN A 76 -22.32 -1.96 3.01
CA GLN A 76 -23.21 -1.68 4.13
C GLN A 76 -23.21 -0.19 4.51
N LEU A 77 -22.45 0.63 3.80
CA LEU A 77 -22.28 2.05 4.08
C LEU A 77 -23.06 2.92 3.10
N THR A 78 -23.43 4.11 3.56
CA THR A 78 -23.93 5.19 2.71
C THR A 78 -22.78 5.88 1.97
N ASP A 79 -23.06 6.56 0.85
CA ASP A 79 -22.07 7.36 0.12
C ASP A 79 -21.35 8.40 1.01
N ALA A 80 -22.02 8.91 2.04
CA ALA A 80 -21.42 9.83 2.99
C ALA A 80 -20.36 9.14 3.86
N GLN A 81 -20.67 7.93 4.36
CA GLN A 81 -19.74 7.12 5.16
C GLN A 81 -18.58 6.55 4.34
N ILE A 82 -18.76 6.35 3.03
CA ILE A 82 -17.67 5.91 2.13
C ILE A 82 -16.67 7.04 1.86
N LYS A 83 -17.11 8.30 1.90
CA LYS A 83 -16.29 9.48 1.61
C LYS A 83 -15.54 10.03 2.83
N GLU A 84 -15.96 9.66 4.03
CA GLU A 84 -15.31 10.02 5.29
C GLU A 84 -13.93 9.35 5.40
#